data_AF-A0A955YTD5-F1
#
_entry.id   AF-A0A955YTD5-F1
#
_cell.length_a   1.000
_cell.length_b   1.000
_cell.length_c   1.000
_cell.angle_alpha   90.00
_cell.angle_beta   90.00
_cell.angle_gamma   90.00
#
_symmetry.space_group_name_H-M   'P 1'
#
loop_
_entity.id
_entity.type
_entity.pdbx_description
1 polymer ?
#
loop_
_entity_poly.entity_id
_entity_poly.type
_entity_poly.pdbx_seq_one_letter_code
_entity_poly.pdbx_strand_id
1 'polypeptide(L)'
;PQTAERKESMVDPLAELPAFHIAYHIPPNRSEDHYALEVLALVLGHGDSSRLYQTLVKKKELCQDISVGTDDRRGPDLFSVWAIMAPGKDAEKARAEIYRELESIAKEGVTPRELEKAKNQIHASFIFGLQSNMSRAKYLAEYQTYWGDAALLRSEPANFAKVTNEDIRRVAGTYFPATNRTILDVVPAKAAQGANP
;
A
#
# COMPACT_ATOMS: atom_id res chain seq x y z
N PRO A 1 -13.68 -8.70 -15.29
CA PRO A 1 -13.02 -9.06 -14.00
C PRO A 1 -11.72 -9.80 -14.26
N GLN A 2 -10.67 -9.52 -13.48
CA GLN A 2 -9.43 -10.30 -13.51
C GLN A 2 -9.69 -11.70 -12.91
N THR A 3 -9.22 -12.76 -13.56
CA THR A 3 -9.50 -14.16 -13.16
C THR A 3 -8.24 -14.95 -12.78
N ALA A 4 -7.06 -14.36 -13.00
CA ALA A 4 -5.75 -14.94 -12.70
C ALA A 4 -4.74 -13.81 -12.45
N GLU A 5 -3.59 -14.13 -11.87
CA GLU A 5 -2.49 -13.19 -11.75
C GLU A 5 -2.07 -12.66 -13.12
N ARG A 6 -1.75 -11.36 -13.19
CA ARG A 6 -1.17 -10.73 -14.37
C ARG A 6 0.24 -10.27 -14.03
N LYS A 7 1.18 -10.53 -14.93
CA LYS A 7 2.58 -10.11 -14.79
C LYS A 7 3.03 -9.48 -16.09
N GLU A 8 3.53 -8.26 -15.99
CA GLU A 8 4.09 -7.48 -17.09
C GLU A 8 5.51 -7.03 -16.70
N SER A 9 6.33 -6.73 -17.69
CA SER A 9 7.68 -6.20 -17.47
C SER A 9 7.95 -5.04 -18.40
N MET A 10 8.61 -4.00 -17.89
CA MET A 10 9.10 -2.87 -18.69
C MET A 10 10.61 -2.72 -18.53
N VAL A 11 11.30 -2.46 -19.64
CA VAL A 11 12.72 -2.10 -19.63
C VAL A 11 12.84 -0.59 -19.48
N ASP A 12 13.55 -0.15 -18.44
CA ASP A 12 13.81 1.26 -18.19
C ASP A 12 15.30 1.56 -18.45
N PRO A 13 15.63 2.47 -19.40
CA PRO A 13 17.01 2.82 -19.72
C PRO A 13 17.71 3.67 -18.65
N LEU A 14 16.95 4.32 -17.77
CA LEU A 14 17.45 5.20 -16.71
C LEU A 14 17.49 4.50 -15.34
N ALA A 15 16.76 3.41 -15.16
CA ALA A 15 16.78 2.65 -13.90
C ALA A 15 18.15 2.02 -13.64
N GLU A 16 18.68 2.22 -12.42
CA GLU A 16 19.92 1.59 -11.97
C GLU A 16 19.68 0.23 -11.28
N LEU A 17 18.53 0.09 -10.61
CA LEU A 17 18.16 -1.10 -9.84
C LEU A 17 16.84 -1.67 -10.34
N PRO A 18 16.66 -3.01 -10.31
CA PRO A 18 15.36 -3.62 -10.53
C PRO A 18 14.35 -3.12 -9.51
N ALA A 19 13.11 -2.97 -9.94
CA ALA A 19 12.00 -2.65 -9.07
C ALA A 19 10.77 -3.46 -9.47
N PHE A 20 9.78 -3.53 -8.59
CA PHE A 20 8.49 -4.06 -8.96
C PHE A 20 7.36 -3.28 -8.29
N HIS A 21 6.20 -3.32 -8.95
CA HIS A 21 4.94 -2.82 -8.42
C HIS A 21 3.93 -3.95 -8.40
N ILE A 22 3.36 -4.23 -7.23
CA ILE A 22 2.23 -5.14 -7.08
C ILE A 22 0.98 -4.29 -6.81
N ALA A 23 -0.07 -4.51 -7.58
CA ALA A 23 -1.35 -3.83 -7.38
C ALA A 23 -2.49 -4.83 -7.22
N TYR A 24 -3.44 -4.50 -6.34
CA TYR A 24 -4.69 -5.24 -6.13
C TYR A 24 -5.87 -4.29 -6.29
N HIS A 25 -6.93 -4.73 -6.97
CA HIS A 25 -8.14 -3.91 -7.04
C HIS A 25 -8.83 -3.92 -5.67
N ILE A 26 -9.19 -2.74 -5.20
CA ILE A 26 -9.90 -2.55 -3.94
C ILE A 26 -11.13 -1.67 -4.16
N PRO A 27 -12.05 -1.60 -3.18
CA PRO A 27 -13.23 -0.76 -3.29
C PRO A 27 -12.85 0.72 -3.36
N PRO A 28 -13.78 1.58 -3.80
CA PRO A 28 -13.56 3.01 -3.83
C PRO A 28 -13.22 3.60 -2.46
N ASN A 29 -12.54 4.75 -2.51
CA ASN A 29 -12.24 5.58 -1.35
C ASN A 29 -13.51 5.88 -0.52
N ARG A 30 -13.38 5.91 0.82
CA ARG A 30 -14.43 6.12 1.84
C ARG A 30 -15.43 4.98 2.04
N SER A 31 -15.17 3.80 1.50
CA SER A 31 -15.86 2.58 1.94
C SER A 31 -15.25 2.07 3.25
N GLU A 32 -16.01 1.31 4.05
CA GLU A 32 -15.52 0.71 5.30
C GLU A 32 -14.27 -0.16 5.07
N ASP A 33 -14.25 -0.90 3.96
CA ASP A 33 -13.13 -1.74 3.56
C ASP A 33 -11.90 -0.92 3.16
N HIS A 34 -12.10 0.21 2.48
CA HIS A 34 -11.01 1.10 2.09
C HIS A 34 -10.31 1.71 3.31
N TYR A 35 -11.07 2.14 4.32
CA TYR A 35 -10.50 2.59 5.60
C TYR A 35 -9.66 1.51 6.29
N ALA A 36 -10.11 0.25 6.28
CA ALA A 36 -9.35 -0.86 6.83
C ALA A 36 -8.08 -1.16 6.02
N LEU A 37 -8.14 -1.04 4.70
CA LEU A 37 -7.01 -1.22 3.79
C LEU A 37 -5.96 -0.11 3.94
N GLU A 38 -6.35 1.15 4.13
CA GLU A 38 -5.43 2.25 4.42
C GLU A 38 -4.69 2.03 5.75
N VAL A 39 -5.40 1.62 6.81
CA VAL A 39 -4.77 1.28 8.10
C VAL A 39 -3.79 0.12 7.92
N LEU A 40 -4.16 -0.89 7.15
CA LEU A 40 -3.27 -2.02 6.82
C LEU A 40 -2.03 -1.57 6.04
N ALA A 41 -2.17 -0.66 5.07
CA ALA A 41 -1.03 -0.12 4.32
C ALA A 41 0.00 0.53 5.24
N LEU A 42 -0.45 1.29 6.24
CA LEU A 42 0.45 1.92 7.22
C LEU A 42 1.18 0.89 8.08
N VAL A 43 0.52 -0.18 8.51
CA VAL A 43 1.16 -1.27 9.25
C VAL A 43 2.24 -1.95 8.40
N LEU A 44 1.96 -2.15 7.11
CA LEU A 44 2.85 -2.88 6.20
C LEU A 44 4.06 -2.05 5.75
N GLY A 45 3.85 -0.79 5.34
CA GLY A 45 4.87 -0.03 4.60
C GLY A 45 5.17 1.38 5.07
N HIS A 46 4.52 1.91 6.11
CA HIS A 46 4.76 3.30 6.52
C HIS A 46 5.85 3.46 7.59
N GLY A 47 7.00 3.97 7.13
CA GLY A 47 8.17 4.29 7.93
C GLY A 47 9.00 3.07 8.36
N ASP A 48 10.15 3.34 8.96
CA ASP A 48 11.20 2.34 9.22
C ASP A 48 10.78 1.21 10.16
N SER A 49 9.73 1.40 10.94
CA SER A 49 9.21 0.40 11.89
C SER A 49 8.04 -0.41 11.34
N SER A 50 7.69 -0.24 10.06
CA SER A 50 6.66 -1.04 9.38
C SER A 50 7.14 -2.47 9.14
N ARG A 51 6.21 -3.41 9.02
CA ARG A 51 6.53 -4.85 8.93
C ARG A 51 7.40 -5.18 7.73
N LEU A 52 7.05 -4.67 6.55
CA LEU A 52 7.76 -5.00 5.33
C LEU A 52 9.11 -4.30 5.26
N TYR A 53 9.22 -3.06 5.74
CA TYR A 53 10.52 -2.39 5.83
C TYR A 53 11.47 -3.15 6.76
N GLN A 54 11.01 -3.54 7.95
CA GLN A 54 11.82 -4.32 8.89
C GLN A 54 12.26 -5.66 8.30
N THR A 55 11.35 -6.37 7.63
CA THR A 55 11.64 -7.69 7.05
C THR A 55 12.51 -7.61 5.81
N LEU A 56 12.12 -6.81 4.81
CA LEU A 56 12.71 -6.80 3.48
C LEU A 56 13.92 -5.89 3.35
N VAL A 57 13.93 -4.75 4.05
CA VAL A 57 15.03 -3.78 3.96
C VAL A 57 16.07 -4.08 5.05
N LYS A 58 15.66 -4.22 6.31
CA LYS A 58 16.61 -4.33 7.43
C LYS A 58 17.10 -5.75 7.71
N LYS A 59 16.22 -6.75 7.72
CA LYS A 59 16.58 -8.12 8.15
C LYS A 59 17.07 -9.00 7.02
N LYS A 60 16.36 -9.02 5.89
CA LYS A 60 16.67 -9.88 4.75
C LYS A 60 17.49 -9.18 3.66
N GLU A 61 17.57 -7.85 3.72
CA GLU A 61 18.33 -7.01 2.78
C GLU A 61 17.98 -7.36 1.32
N LEU A 62 16.71 -7.62 1.05
CA LEU A 62 16.18 -7.94 -0.28
C LEU A 62 15.84 -6.66 -1.04
N CYS A 63 15.31 -5.65 -0.34
CA CYS A 63 14.93 -4.37 -0.93
C CYS A 63 15.84 -3.26 -0.42
N GLN A 64 16.17 -2.31 -1.29
CA GLN A 64 16.72 -1.02 -0.86
C GLN A 64 15.63 -0.18 -0.20
N ASP A 65 14.43 -0.19 -0.78
CA ASP A 65 13.28 0.57 -0.29
C ASP A 65 11.97 -0.16 -0.59
N ILE A 66 10.95 0.11 0.22
CA ILE A 66 9.60 -0.40 0.01
C ILE A 66 8.55 0.57 0.55
N SER A 67 7.49 0.78 -0.24
CA SER A 67 6.34 1.59 0.12
C SER A 67 5.04 0.83 -0.16
N VAL A 68 4.03 1.09 0.67
CA VAL A 68 2.70 0.50 0.55
C VAL A 68 1.66 1.60 0.72
N GLY A 69 0.63 1.62 -0.11
CA GLY A 69 -0.42 2.62 -0.06
C GLY A 69 -1.61 2.30 -0.95
N THR A 70 -2.63 3.14 -0.82
CA THR A 70 -3.77 3.20 -1.74
C THR A 70 -3.57 4.31 -2.76
N ASP A 71 -4.23 4.21 -3.91
CA ASP A 71 -4.22 5.24 -4.96
C ASP A 71 -5.30 6.33 -4.73
N ASP A 72 -6.16 6.15 -3.73
CA ASP A 72 -7.20 7.08 -3.25
C ASP A 72 -8.24 7.50 -4.31
N ARG A 73 -8.53 6.62 -5.26
CA ARG A 73 -9.43 6.91 -6.38
C ARG A 73 -10.91 6.91 -5.97
N ARG A 74 -11.70 7.79 -6.61
CA ARG A 74 -13.18 7.83 -6.48
C ARG A 74 -13.89 6.64 -7.13
N GLY A 75 -13.28 6.06 -8.16
CA GLY A 75 -13.73 4.83 -8.80
C GLY A 75 -13.12 3.59 -8.14
N PRO A 76 -13.09 2.42 -8.82
CA PRO A 76 -12.26 1.31 -8.38
C PRO A 76 -10.84 1.79 -8.07
N ASP A 77 -10.37 1.48 -6.88
CA ASP A 77 -9.09 1.95 -6.36
C ASP A 77 -8.07 0.81 -6.35
N LEU A 78 -6.79 1.14 -6.10
CA LEU A 78 -5.71 0.17 -6.04
C LEU A 78 -5.03 0.18 -4.67
N PHE A 79 -4.75 -1.01 -4.15
CA PHE A 79 -3.77 -1.21 -3.09
C PHE A 79 -2.45 -1.62 -3.72
N SER A 80 -1.41 -0.85 -3.47
CA SER A 80 -0.14 -0.90 -4.19
C SER A 80 1.03 -1.16 -3.25
N VAL A 81 1.92 -2.07 -3.65
CA VAL A 81 3.23 -2.28 -3.03
C VAL A 81 4.31 -1.94 -4.06
N TRP A 82 5.16 -0.99 -3.73
CA TRP A 82 6.27 -0.53 -4.55
C TRP A 82 7.58 -0.93 -3.87
N ALA A 83 8.45 -1.66 -4.57
CA ALA A 83 9.74 -2.07 -4.01
C ALA A 83 10.87 -1.82 -4.99
N ILE A 84 11.97 -1.27 -4.48
CA ILE A 84 13.25 -1.17 -5.20
C ILE A 84 14.16 -2.26 -4.65
N MET A 85 14.65 -3.13 -5.52
CA MET A 85 15.48 -4.27 -5.14
C MET A 85 16.88 -3.81 -4.73
N ALA A 86 17.43 -4.46 -3.71
CA ALA A 86 18.86 -4.32 -3.44
C ALA A 86 19.68 -4.98 -4.57
N PRO A 87 20.89 -4.49 -4.87
CA PRO A 87 21.71 -5.00 -5.97
C PRO A 87 21.91 -6.53 -5.93
N GLY A 88 21.63 -7.20 -7.05
CA GLY A 88 21.83 -8.65 -7.19
C GLY A 88 20.86 -9.53 -6.39
N LYS A 89 19.81 -8.96 -5.78
CA LYS A 89 18.78 -9.73 -5.06
C LYS A 89 17.64 -10.16 -5.98
N ASP A 90 17.00 -11.25 -5.57
CA ASP A 90 15.91 -11.89 -6.32
C ASP A 90 14.55 -11.31 -5.93
N ALA A 91 13.85 -10.74 -6.92
CA ALA A 91 12.53 -10.13 -6.75
C ALA A 91 11.46 -11.15 -6.32
N GLU A 92 11.55 -12.42 -6.77
CA GLU A 92 10.59 -13.44 -6.39
C GLU A 92 10.64 -13.75 -4.89
N LYS A 93 11.84 -13.71 -4.28
CA LYS A 93 11.99 -13.85 -2.83
C LYS A 93 11.34 -12.70 -2.08
N ALA A 94 11.51 -11.47 -2.55
CA ALA A 94 10.87 -10.31 -1.92
C ALA A 94 9.33 -10.40 -2.03
N ARG A 95 8.81 -10.78 -3.21
CA ARG A 95 7.37 -11.00 -3.43
C ARG A 95 6.81 -12.08 -2.51
N ALA A 96 7.48 -13.22 -2.39
CA ALA A 96 7.05 -14.31 -1.53
C ALA A 96 6.91 -13.88 -0.06
N GLU A 97 7.81 -13.02 0.43
CA GLU A 97 7.71 -12.45 1.77
C GLU A 97 6.53 -11.48 1.94
N ILE A 98 6.25 -10.66 0.93
CA ILE A 98 5.06 -9.80 0.94
C ILE A 98 3.79 -10.64 1.03
N TYR A 99 3.70 -11.70 0.22
CA TYR A 99 2.53 -12.59 0.23
C TYR A 99 2.39 -13.33 1.55
N ARG A 100 3.49 -13.83 2.10
CA ARG A 100 3.51 -14.47 3.41
C ARG A 100 3.01 -13.53 4.51
N GLU A 101 3.38 -12.26 4.46
CA GLU A 101 2.95 -11.28 5.46
C GLU A 101 1.47 -10.91 5.31
N LEU A 102 0.97 -10.76 4.08
CA LEU A 102 -0.45 -10.56 3.82
C LEU A 102 -1.29 -11.77 4.27
N GLU A 103 -0.83 -12.99 4.00
CA GLU A 103 -1.48 -14.23 4.46
C GLU A 103 -1.45 -14.37 5.98
N SER A 104 -0.34 -14.00 6.62
CA SER A 104 -0.22 -13.97 8.08
C SER A 104 -1.26 -13.02 8.69
N ILE A 105 -1.38 -11.80 8.16
CA ILE A 105 -2.39 -10.84 8.61
C ILE A 105 -3.81 -11.33 8.36
N ALA A 106 -4.07 -12.00 7.24
CA ALA A 106 -5.39 -12.58 6.96
C ALA A 106 -5.78 -13.71 7.95
N LYS A 107 -4.79 -14.39 8.55
CA LYS A 107 -5.01 -15.48 9.53
C LYS A 107 -5.03 -14.98 10.96
N GLU A 108 -4.07 -14.14 11.33
CA GLU A 108 -3.74 -13.77 12.71
C GLU A 108 -4.09 -12.31 13.04
N GLY A 109 -4.29 -11.48 12.03
CA GLY A 109 -4.45 -10.03 12.17
C GLY A 109 -3.13 -9.30 12.47
N VAL A 110 -3.26 -8.09 13.00
CA VAL A 110 -2.15 -7.28 13.49
C VAL A 110 -2.14 -7.20 15.01
N THR A 111 -1.01 -6.82 15.59
CA THR A 111 -0.93 -6.62 17.03
C THR A 111 -1.67 -5.34 17.44
N PRO A 112 -2.16 -5.23 18.70
CA PRO A 112 -2.79 -4.01 19.18
C PRO A 112 -1.91 -2.76 19.03
N ARG A 113 -0.60 -2.92 19.28
CA ARG A 113 0.38 -1.84 19.14
C ARG A 113 0.53 -1.35 17.71
N GLU A 114 0.52 -2.25 16.73
CA GLU A 114 0.59 -1.89 15.31
C GLU A 114 -0.67 -1.13 14.86
N LEU A 115 -1.85 -1.63 15.26
CA LEU A 115 -3.12 -0.98 14.97
C LEU A 115 -3.19 0.43 15.57
N GLU A 116 -2.83 0.57 16.85
CA GLU A 116 -2.81 1.85 17.54
C GLU A 116 -1.81 2.82 16.89
N LYS A 117 -0.60 2.34 16.57
CA LYS A 117 0.41 3.15 15.88
C LYS A 117 -0.11 3.66 14.53
N ALA A 118 -0.69 2.79 13.70
CA ALA A 118 -1.23 3.18 12.40
C ALA A 118 -2.35 4.23 12.54
N LYS A 119 -3.29 4.03 13.48
CA LYS A 119 -4.35 5.02 13.77
C LYS A 119 -3.79 6.37 14.24
N ASN A 120 -2.78 6.34 15.10
CA ASN A 120 -2.12 7.56 15.58
C ASN A 120 -1.40 8.30 14.44
N GLN A 121 -0.79 7.57 13.49
CA GLN A 121 -0.18 8.16 12.30
C GLN A 121 -1.22 8.84 11.41
N ILE A 122 -2.37 8.20 11.16
CA ILE A 122 -3.48 8.83 10.41
C ILE A 122 -3.96 10.09 11.11
N HIS A 123 -4.21 10.01 12.42
CA HIS A 123 -4.69 11.13 13.20
C HIS A 123 -3.71 12.31 13.17
N ALA A 124 -2.42 12.05 13.35
CA ALA A 124 -1.37 13.06 13.26
C ALA A 124 -1.31 13.68 11.85
N SER A 125 -1.27 12.86 10.80
CA SER A 125 -1.26 13.32 9.40
C SER A 125 -2.47 14.21 9.08
N PHE A 126 -3.64 13.86 9.60
CA PHE A 126 -4.86 14.67 9.44
C PHE A 126 -4.72 16.04 10.11
N ILE A 127 -4.28 16.08 11.38
CA ILE A 127 -4.12 17.34 12.13
C ILE A 127 -3.07 18.24 11.47
N PHE A 128 -1.91 17.69 11.12
CA PHE A 128 -0.85 18.44 10.42
C PHE A 128 -1.29 18.90 9.04
N GLY A 129 -2.04 18.06 8.31
CA GLY A 129 -2.63 18.38 7.02
C GLY A 129 -3.58 19.57 7.06
N LEU A 130 -4.20 19.87 8.21
CA LEU A 130 -5.13 20.99 8.40
C LEU A 130 -4.51 22.24 9.04
N GLN A 131 -3.19 22.35 9.13
CA GLN A 131 -2.57 23.52 9.79
C GLN A 131 -2.76 24.83 9.01
N SER A 132 -2.72 24.78 7.68
CA SER A 132 -2.84 26.00 6.85
C SER A 132 -4.27 26.26 6.37
N ASN A 133 -4.62 27.55 6.23
CA ASN A 133 -5.91 27.94 5.63
C ASN A 133 -6.06 27.41 4.20
N MET A 134 -4.97 27.37 3.43
CA MET A 134 -4.96 26.83 2.08
C MET A 134 -5.29 25.33 2.08
N SER A 135 -4.66 24.55 2.96
CA SER A 135 -4.93 23.11 3.06
C SER A 135 -6.37 22.82 3.45
N ARG A 136 -6.91 23.57 4.44
CA ARG A 136 -8.32 23.45 4.84
C ARG A 136 -9.27 23.76 3.67
N ALA A 137 -9.02 24.85 2.95
CA ALA A 137 -9.82 25.24 1.80
C ALA A 137 -9.77 24.17 0.69
N LYS A 138 -8.58 23.62 0.41
CA LYS A 138 -8.40 22.53 -0.55
C LYS A 138 -9.22 21.30 -0.18
N TYR A 139 -9.10 20.81 1.06
CA TYR A 139 -9.87 19.65 1.50
C TYR A 139 -11.37 19.89 1.41
N LEU A 140 -11.88 21.01 1.94
CA LEU A 140 -13.30 21.34 1.86
C LEU A 140 -13.81 21.39 0.41
N ALA A 141 -13.04 22.02 -0.49
CA ALA A 141 -13.38 22.08 -1.91
C ALA A 141 -13.36 20.70 -2.57
N GLU A 142 -12.37 19.86 -2.23
CA GLU A 142 -12.26 18.48 -2.72
C GLU A 142 -13.48 17.64 -2.30
N TYR A 143 -13.83 17.68 -1.02
CA TYR A 143 -15.02 16.99 -0.48
C TYR A 143 -16.31 17.44 -1.16
N GLN A 144 -16.50 18.77 -1.30
CA GLN A 144 -17.66 19.33 -1.98
C GLN A 144 -17.72 18.95 -3.47
N THR A 145 -16.58 18.97 -4.16
CA THR A 145 -16.52 18.74 -5.61
C THR A 145 -16.79 17.28 -5.96
N TYR A 146 -16.23 16.35 -5.20
CA TYR A 146 -16.28 14.93 -5.55
C TYR A 146 -17.44 14.16 -4.90
N TRP A 147 -17.88 14.58 -3.70
CA TRP A 147 -18.94 13.91 -2.93
C TRP A 147 -20.13 14.81 -2.58
N GLY A 148 -20.08 16.09 -2.93
CA GLY A 148 -21.19 17.02 -2.68
C GLY A 148 -21.34 17.46 -1.23
N ASP A 149 -20.43 17.05 -0.34
CA ASP A 149 -20.53 17.31 1.10
C ASP A 149 -19.16 17.65 1.73
N ALA A 150 -18.91 18.95 1.92
CA ALA A 150 -17.73 19.43 2.61
C ALA A 150 -17.63 19.00 4.10
N ALA A 151 -18.75 18.59 4.73
CA ALA A 151 -18.75 18.19 6.13
C ALA A 151 -18.06 16.84 6.36
N LEU A 152 -17.87 16.04 5.31
CA LEU A 152 -17.13 14.78 5.35
C LEU A 152 -15.72 14.94 5.95
N LEU A 153 -15.08 16.09 5.74
CA LEU A 153 -13.79 16.41 6.37
C LEU A 153 -13.81 16.18 7.89
N ARG A 154 -14.94 16.46 8.57
CA ARG A 154 -15.05 16.30 10.03
C ARG A 154 -15.23 14.84 10.45
N SER A 155 -15.82 14.01 9.60
CA SER A 155 -16.10 12.60 9.92
C SER A 155 -14.94 11.65 9.61
N GLU A 156 -14.02 12.02 8.72
CA GLU A 156 -12.90 11.14 8.32
C GLU A 156 -12.13 10.56 9.50
N PRO A 157 -11.68 11.34 10.51
CA PRO A 157 -10.90 10.77 11.61
C PRO A 157 -11.68 9.72 12.41
N ALA A 158 -13.00 9.89 12.52
CA ALA A 158 -13.85 8.93 13.23
C ALA A 158 -14.02 7.62 12.45
N ASN A 159 -14.00 7.66 11.11
CA ASN A 159 -14.09 6.46 10.30
C ASN A 159 -12.83 5.60 10.43
N PHE A 160 -11.63 6.20 10.38
CA PHE A 160 -10.38 5.50 10.67
C PHE A 160 -10.29 4.98 12.11
N ALA A 161 -10.80 5.75 13.09
CA ALA A 161 -10.79 5.34 14.49
C ALA A 161 -11.63 4.08 14.75
N LYS A 162 -12.68 3.84 13.96
CA LYS A 162 -13.57 2.66 14.09
C LYS A 162 -12.95 1.37 13.58
N VAL A 163 -11.94 1.42 12.70
CA VAL A 163 -11.32 0.23 12.09
C VAL A 163 -10.83 -0.74 13.17
N THR A 164 -11.29 -1.98 13.12
CA THR A 164 -10.89 -3.02 14.07
C THR A 164 -9.82 -3.94 13.50
N ASN A 165 -9.21 -4.76 14.36
CA ASN A 165 -8.32 -5.81 13.90
C ASN A 165 -9.07 -6.88 13.07
N GLU A 166 -10.35 -7.09 13.35
CA GLU A 166 -11.19 -8.02 12.58
C GLU A 166 -11.45 -7.51 11.16
N ASP A 167 -11.64 -6.19 11.00
CA ASP A 167 -11.75 -5.56 9.68
C ASP A 167 -10.46 -5.76 8.88
N ILE A 168 -9.30 -5.52 9.50
CA ILE A 168 -7.99 -5.73 8.86
C ILE A 168 -7.81 -7.18 8.41
N ARG A 169 -8.12 -8.14 9.30
CA ARG A 169 -8.04 -9.57 8.99
C ARG A 169 -8.95 -9.92 7.82
N ARG A 170 -10.19 -9.41 7.82
CA ARG A 170 -11.18 -9.66 6.78
C ARG A 170 -10.75 -9.08 5.43
N VAL A 171 -10.33 -7.82 5.37
CA VAL A 171 -9.91 -7.20 4.10
C VAL A 171 -8.65 -7.85 3.55
N ALA A 172 -7.71 -8.27 4.42
CA ALA A 172 -6.54 -9.01 4.00
C ALA A 172 -6.89 -10.35 3.34
N GLY A 173 -7.85 -11.10 3.89
CA GLY A 173 -8.34 -12.33 3.28
C GLY A 173 -9.18 -12.12 2.02
N THR A 174 -9.77 -10.94 1.84
CA THR A 174 -10.71 -10.65 0.74
C THR A 174 -9.99 -10.13 -0.51
N TYR A 175 -9.05 -9.19 -0.35
CA TYR A 175 -8.53 -8.40 -1.48
C TYR A 175 -7.18 -8.88 -2.03
N PHE A 176 -6.44 -9.75 -1.32
CA PHE A 176 -5.11 -10.19 -1.75
C PHE A 176 -5.00 -11.61 -2.36
N PRO A 177 -6.04 -12.26 -2.93
CA PRO A 177 -5.82 -13.49 -3.69
C PRO A 177 -5.06 -13.20 -4.99
N ALA A 178 -4.33 -14.20 -5.49
CA ALA A 178 -3.57 -14.10 -6.75
C ALA A 178 -4.45 -13.72 -7.95
N THR A 179 -5.74 -14.08 -7.94
CA THR A 179 -6.72 -13.72 -8.97
C THR A 179 -7.02 -12.23 -9.04
N ASN A 180 -6.65 -11.45 -8.02
CA ASN A 180 -6.78 -10.00 -7.97
C ASN A 180 -5.43 -9.27 -8.07
N ARG A 181 -4.33 -10.00 -8.36
CA ARG A 181 -2.97 -9.47 -8.30
C ARG A 181 -2.42 -9.13 -9.68
N THR A 182 -1.98 -7.90 -9.87
CA THR A 182 -1.20 -7.50 -11.05
C THR A 182 0.20 -7.11 -10.60
N ILE A 183 1.21 -7.54 -11.36
CA ILE A 183 2.61 -7.26 -11.09
C ILE A 183 3.25 -6.61 -12.31
N LEU A 184 3.97 -5.52 -12.09
CA LEU A 184 4.82 -4.87 -13.08
C LEU A 184 6.27 -4.92 -12.61
N ASP A 185 7.12 -5.60 -13.37
CA ASP A 185 8.57 -5.60 -13.16
C ASP A 185 9.22 -4.46 -13.94
N VAL A 186 10.11 -3.72 -13.29
CA VAL A 186 10.98 -2.71 -13.91
C VAL A 186 12.38 -3.29 -14.01
N VAL A 187 12.84 -3.45 -15.25
CA VAL A 187 14.12 -4.06 -15.58
C VAL A 187 15.09 -2.98 -16.08
N PRO A 188 16.20 -2.71 -15.37
CA PRO A 188 17.26 -1.84 -15.87
C PRO A 188 17.79 -2.29 -17.24
N ALA A 189 17.95 -1.37 -18.18
CA ALA A 189 18.48 -1.71 -19.52
C ALA A 189 19.87 -2.38 -19.46
N LYS A 190 20.72 -1.99 -18.52
CA LYS A 190 22.04 -2.64 -18.31
C LYS A 190 21.90 -4.12 -17.90
N ALA A 191 20.85 -4.47 -17.16
CA ALA A 191 20.58 -5.84 -16.78
C ALA A 191 19.97 -6.65 -17.94
N ALA A 192 19.12 -6.01 -18.77
CA ALA A 192 18.54 -6.64 -19.96
C ALA A 192 19.59 -6.97 -21.04
N GLN A 193 20.64 -6.16 -21.16
CA GLN A 193 21.71 -6.36 -22.15
C GLN A 193 22.69 -7.49 -21.77
N GLY A 194 22.79 -7.85 -20.48
CA GLY A 194 23.63 -8.95 -20.01
C GLY A 194 23.00 -10.35 -20.13
N ALA A 195 21.74 -10.43 -20.57
CA ALA A 195 20.98 -11.68 -20.68
C ALA A 195 20.98 -12.29 -22.10
N ASN A 196 21.76 -11.75 -23.04
CA ASN A 196 21.90 -12.31 -24.38
C ASN A 196 23.13 -13.25 -24.42
N PRO A 197 22.98 -14.54 -24.77
CA PRO A 197 24.10 -15.46 -24.96
C PRO A 197 24.97 -15.09 -26.18
#